data_AF-A0A2T1CH06-F1
#
_entry.id   AF-A0A2T1CH06-F1
#
_cell.length_a   1.000
_cell.length_b   1.000
_cell.length_c   1.000
_cell.angle_alpha   90.00
_cell.angle_beta   90.00
_cell.angle_gamma   90.00
#
_symmetry.space_group_name_H-M   'P 1'
#
loop_
_entity.id
_entity.type
_entity.pdbx_description
1 polymer ?
#
loop_
_entity_poly.entity_id
_entity_poly.type
_entity_poly.pdbx_seq_one_letter_code
_entity_poly.pdbx_strand_id
1 'polypeptide(L)'
;MDTNLDQVELVKDINPGVSDFNPRYQLPLNPNLPYSPPPSQVPNGSFPTSLVEFNDRLYFNADNGENGRELFVSDGTADGTQLVKDIRPGTTDYGYNYSSSPENLVEFNNQIFFSANDGENGNELFVSDGTAEGTQLLVDLYPGEDNYGGNGSFPRNLTEFDEKLYFTANDGENGNELFVSDGTAEGTQLLVDLRPGEDNYGNNNGAYPSNLTEFDNKLYFAGNDGVHGNELFVSDGTAEGTQLLVDLRPGSNQYDSYSSYPSNLTEFDGKLYFTANDGVHGNELFVSDGTAEGTQLLVDLRPGSNQYGSYSSYPSNLTEFDDKLYFTANDGVHGNELFVSDGTAEGTQLVADINPGTSNDGYSNSSYPSNLTEFNGKLYFTADDGEKGNELFVTDGTTKETQLVADINPGLNNYSYPNSSFASSLTVVGDELFFAADNGETGTELFKLTISDLTESSPIEINGSDRADNLLGGDYNDLFDGGIGNDHLNGGNGEDIFVLRPSTGSDTISDFDLGGDRFGLADGLQFEDLSFANNTILAGAEVLATLEGINTEQLTSSDFQTI
;
A
#
# COMPACT_ATOMS: atom_id res chain seq x y z
N MET A 1 0.29 23.47 -1.95
CA MET A 1 -1.13 23.25 -1.65
C MET A 1 -1.13 22.46 -0.37
N ASP A 2 -1.76 22.96 0.68
CA ASP A 2 -1.90 22.23 1.95
C ASP A 2 -2.72 20.96 1.64
N THR A 3 -2.04 19.82 1.68
CA THR A 3 -2.66 18.49 1.58
C THR A 3 -3.46 18.17 2.84
N ASN A 4 -4.45 17.29 2.72
CA ASN A 4 -5.46 16.89 3.74
C ASN A 4 -4.85 16.26 5.01
N LEU A 5 -3.99 16.98 5.73
CA LEU A 5 -3.34 16.52 6.97
C LEU A 5 -4.37 16.21 8.06
N ASP A 6 -5.55 16.82 8.03
CA ASP A 6 -6.63 16.60 9.01
C ASP A 6 -7.27 15.20 8.90
N GLN A 7 -6.94 14.40 7.87
CA GLN A 7 -7.49 13.06 7.69
C GLN A 7 -6.52 11.94 8.13
N VAL A 8 -5.22 12.23 8.25
CA VAL A 8 -4.20 11.26 8.68
C VAL A 8 -3.86 11.49 10.14
N GLU A 9 -4.15 10.50 10.98
CA GLU A 9 -4.02 10.61 12.43
C GLU A 9 -3.02 9.58 12.99
N LEU A 10 -2.16 10.02 13.90
CA LEU A 10 -1.37 9.12 14.75
C LEU A 10 -2.33 8.40 15.71
N VAL A 11 -2.39 7.07 15.64
CA VAL A 11 -3.22 6.27 16.56
C VAL A 11 -2.62 6.29 17.96
N LYS A 12 -1.32 6.02 18.07
CA LYS A 12 -0.58 5.99 19.34
C LYS A 12 0.93 6.02 19.10
N ASP A 13 1.64 6.82 19.90
CA ASP A 13 3.08 6.65 20.10
C ASP A 13 3.32 5.47 21.06
N ILE A 14 3.56 4.28 20.49
CA ILE A 14 3.70 3.03 21.26
C ILE A 14 5.07 2.97 21.93
N ASN A 15 6.10 3.61 21.37
CA ASN A 15 7.46 3.67 21.89
C ASN A 15 7.97 5.12 22.03
N PRO A 16 7.47 5.89 23.02
CA PRO A 16 7.75 7.32 23.17
C PRO A 16 9.19 7.66 23.62
N GLY A 17 10.09 6.68 23.58
CA GLY A 17 11.49 6.82 23.93
C GLY A 17 12.29 7.56 22.87
N VAL A 18 13.45 8.06 23.29
CA VAL A 18 14.44 8.65 22.38
C VAL A 18 15.79 7.99 22.61
N SER A 19 16.53 7.75 21.52
CA SER A 19 17.87 7.16 21.57
C SER A 19 18.92 8.11 20.98
N ASP A 20 20.14 7.98 21.50
CA ASP A 20 21.32 8.67 20.94
C ASP A 20 21.84 7.97 19.66
N PHE A 21 21.16 6.92 19.20
CA PHE A 21 21.64 6.03 18.14
C PHE A 21 20.65 6.00 16.97
N ASN A 22 21.09 6.46 15.81
CA ASN A 22 20.30 6.37 14.58
C ASN A 22 20.98 5.39 13.60
N PRO A 23 20.37 4.22 13.30
CA PRO A 23 20.93 3.24 12.38
C PRO A 23 20.94 3.71 10.91
N ARG A 24 20.17 4.75 10.52
CA ARG A 24 20.12 5.30 9.15
C ARG A 24 21.37 6.12 8.75
N TYR A 25 22.34 6.38 9.65
CA TYR A 25 23.52 7.24 9.38
C TYR A 25 24.88 6.51 9.31
N GLN A 26 24.94 5.27 8.79
CA GLN A 26 26.23 4.65 8.46
C GLN A 26 26.60 4.80 6.98
N LEU A 27 27.13 5.96 6.59
CA LEU A 27 27.93 6.10 5.37
C LEU A 27 29.26 6.81 5.69
N PRO A 28 30.37 6.48 5.00
CA PRO A 28 31.70 6.95 5.37
C PRO A 28 31.80 8.47 5.25
N LEU A 29 32.29 9.10 6.32
CA LEU A 29 32.54 10.53 6.42
C LEU A 29 33.37 11.03 5.23
N ASN A 30 32.78 11.89 4.39
CA ASN A 30 33.52 12.67 3.40
C ASN A 30 34.38 13.72 4.14
N PRO A 31 35.73 13.68 4.06
CA PRO A 31 36.60 14.55 4.85
C PRO A 31 36.57 16.03 4.44
N ASN A 32 35.78 16.42 3.43
CA ASN A 32 35.71 17.78 2.89
C ASN A 32 34.43 18.55 3.24
N LEU A 33 33.53 18.01 4.08
CA LEU A 33 32.35 18.73 4.57
C LEU A 33 32.53 19.15 6.04
N PRO A 34 32.06 20.35 6.44
CA PRO A 34 32.06 20.74 7.84
C PRO A 34 31.22 19.75 8.67
N TYR A 35 31.78 19.29 9.79
CA TYR A 35 31.11 18.41 10.74
C TYR A 35 29.90 19.13 11.35
N SER A 36 28.70 18.78 10.91
CA SER A 36 27.48 19.01 11.68
C SER A 36 27.34 17.85 12.66
N PRO A 37 27.21 18.10 13.98
CA PRO A 37 26.92 17.00 14.92
C PRO A 37 25.59 16.34 14.52
N PRO A 38 25.45 15.01 14.67
CA PRO A 38 24.16 14.35 14.46
C PRO A 38 23.09 14.99 15.37
N PRO A 39 21.81 15.01 14.96
CA PRO A 39 20.75 15.56 15.78
C PRO A 39 20.77 14.94 17.19
N SER A 40 20.59 15.80 18.19
CA SER A 40 20.45 15.40 19.58
C SER A 40 19.13 14.66 19.75
N GLN A 41 19.21 13.34 19.95
CA GLN A 41 18.11 12.42 20.24
C GLN A 41 17.15 12.17 19.06
N VAL A 42 16.97 10.90 18.71
CA VAL A 42 16.06 10.44 17.65
C VAL A 42 14.94 9.63 18.32
N PRO A 43 13.66 9.87 17.99
CA PRO A 43 12.56 9.04 18.46
C PRO A 43 12.79 7.58 18.09
N ASN A 44 12.44 6.65 18.99
CA ASN A 44 12.70 5.23 18.76
C ASN A 44 11.78 4.66 17.68
N GLY A 45 10.47 4.93 17.74
CA GLY A 45 9.45 4.29 16.91
C GLY A 45 9.17 2.84 17.32
N SER A 46 7.94 2.38 17.10
CA SER A 46 7.49 1.02 17.36
C SER A 46 7.52 0.10 16.13
N PHE A 47 7.64 0.70 14.94
CA PHE A 47 7.72 0.03 13.64
C PHE A 47 6.67 -1.07 13.43
N PRO A 48 5.36 -0.73 13.45
CA PRO A 48 4.29 -1.69 13.23
C PRO A 48 4.43 -2.40 11.87
N THR A 49 4.28 -3.71 11.83
CA THR A 49 4.30 -4.50 10.57
C THR A 49 3.42 -5.75 10.70
N SER A 50 3.23 -6.47 9.58
CA SER A 50 2.38 -7.68 9.52
C SER A 50 0.96 -7.40 10.05
N LEU A 51 0.36 -6.33 9.54
CA LEU A 51 -0.98 -5.89 9.92
C LEU A 51 -2.02 -6.86 9.35
N VAL A 52 -3.02 -7.22 10.15
CA VAL A 52 -4.17 -8.03 9.74
C VAL A 52 -5.43 -7.52 10.43
N GLU A 53 -6.55 -7.54 9.71
CA GLU A 53 -7.86 -7.34 10.30
C GLU A 53 -8.34 -8.65 10.96
N PHE A 54 -8.90 -8.54 12.17
CA PHE A 54 -9.56 -9.64 12.83
C PHE A 54 -10.62 -9.13 13.82
N ASN A 55 -11.89 -9.49 13.59
CA ASN A 55 -13.02 -9.10 14.44
C ASN A 55 -13.14 -7.57 14.64
N ASP A 56 -13.13 -6.83 13.53
CA ASP A 56 -13.25 -5.36 13.46
C ASP A 56 -12.11 -4.63 14.19
N ARG A 57 -10.93 -5.26 14.28
CA ARG A 57 -9.75 -4.72 14.96
C ARG A 57 -8.49 -5.04 14.17
N LEU A 58 -7.51 -4.17 14.32
CA LEU A 58 -6.19 -4.36 13.74
C LEU A 58 -5.29 -5.15 14.68
N TYR A 59 -4.69 -6.23 14.20
CA TYR A 59 -3.62 -6.96 14.89
C TYR A 59 -2.31 -6.82 14.12
N PHE A 60 -1.22 -6.64 14.83
CA PHE A 60 0.09 -6.34 14.24
C PHE A 60 1.22 -6.65 15.21
N ASN A 61 2.45 -6.75 14.72
CA ASN A 61 3.61 -6.72 15.60
C ASN A 61 4.14 -5.30 15.78
N ALA A 62 4.64 -4.97 16.97
CA ALA A 62 5.31 -3.69 17.26
C ALA A 62 6.25 -3.83 18.46
N ASP A 63 7.23 -2.93 18.57
CA ASP A 63 8.14 -2.83 19.73
C ASP A 63 7.74 -1.63 20.61
N ASN A 64 7.34 -1.89 21.86
CA ASN A 64 6.99 -0.84 22.82
C ASN A 64 8.17 -0.34 23.68
N GLY A 65 9.38 -0.82 23.43
CA GLY A 65 10.58 -0.51 24.20
C GLY A 65 10.67 -1.22 25.56
N GLU A 66 9.65 -1.98 25.98
CA GLU A 66 9.58 -2.67 27.27
C GLU A 66 9.58 -4.21 27.11
N ASN A 67 8.87 -4.73 26.12
CA ASN A 67 8.67 -6.16 25.85
C ASN A 67 9.37 -6.61 24.56
N GLY A 68 10.04 -5.71 23.84
CA GLY A 68 10.53 -5.98 22.50
C GLY A 68 9.37 -6.09 21.49
N ARG A 69 9.65 -6.67 20.31
CA ARG A 69 8.66 -6.83 19.24
C ARG A 69 7.73 -8.00 19.50
N GLU A 70 6.48 -7.69 19.80
CA GLU A 70 5.42 -8.62 20.25
C GLU A 70 4.09 -8.36 19.53
N LEU A 71 3.06 -9.16 19.81
CA LEU A 71 1.72 -9.04 19.20
C LEU A 71 0.87 -7.96 19.89
N PHE A 72 0.34 -7.02 19.12
CA PHE A 72 -0.52 -5.91 19.55
C PHE A 72 -1.88 -5.97 18.85
N VAL A 73 -2.85 -5.28 19.45
CA VAL A 73 -4.19 -5.03 18.91
C VAL A 73 -4.50 -3.54 18.97
N SER A 74 -5.29 -3.03 18.03
CA SER A 74 -5.84 -1.67 18.03
C SER A 74 -7.29 -1.65 17.54
N ASP A 75 -8.10 -0.77 18.12
CA ASP A 75 -9.44 -0.39 17.64
C ASP A 75 -9.45 0.99 16.96
N GLY A 76 -8.28 1.50 16.56
CA GLY A 76 -8.14 2.84 16.00
C GLY A 76 -7.99 3.96 17.02
N THR A 77 -7.96 3.64 18.32
CA THR A 77 -7.74 4.61 19.39
C THR A 77 -6.47 4.34 20.21
N ALA A 78 -5.90 5.37 20.83
CA ALA A 78 -4.74 5.22 21.71
C ALA A 78 -5.01 4.31 22.93
N ASP A 79 -6.23 4.35 23.47
CA ASP A 79 -6.64 3.54 24.61
C ASP A 79 -6.87 2.07 24.22
N GLY A 80 -7.44 1.80 23.04
CA GLY A 80 -7.64 0.45 22.53
C GLY A 80 -6.40 -0.16 21.87
N THR A 81 -5.32 0.60 21.70
CA THR A 81 -4.03 0.09 21.21
C THR A 81 -3.19 -0.51 22.34
N GLN A 82 -3.11 -1.84 22.40
CA GLN A 82 -2.56 -2.59 23.55
C GLN A 82 -1.78 -3.84 23.14
N LEU A 83 -0.83 -4.24 23.97
CA LEU A 83 -0.14 -5.53 23.86
C LEU A 83 -1.15 -6.66 24.08
N VAL A 84 -1.22 -7.62 23.14
CA VAL A 84 -2.01 -8.85 23.30
C VAL A 84 -1.29 -9.80 24.23
N LYS A 85 -0.01 -10.10 23.93
CA LYS A 85 0.82 -11.00 24.73
C LYS A 85 2.30 -10.71 24.54
N ASP A 86 3.04 -10.71 25.64
CA ASP A 86 4.50 -10.88 25.65
C ASP A 86 4.80 -12.37 25.48
N ILE A 87 4.98 -12.81 24.22
CA ILE A 87 5.19 -14.22 23.87
C ILE A 87 6.59 -14.65 24.30
N ARG A 88 7.59 -13.77 24.20
CA ARG A 88 8.97 -14.04 24.59
C ARG A 88 9.47 -13.10 25.68
N PRO A 89 9.09 -13.35 26.95
CA PRO A 89 9.44 -12.45 28.04
C PRO A 89 10.93 -12.51 28.39
N GLY A 90 11.47 -11.35 28.79
CA GLY A 90 12.78 -11.22 29.43
C GLY A 90 13.77 -10.39 28.65
N THR A 91 15.02 -10.40 29.11
CA THR A 91 16.10 -9.57 28.56
C THR A 91 17.41 -10.33 28.44
N THR A 92 18.24 -9.90 27.50
CA THR A 92 19.64 -10.33 27.35
C THR A 92 20.50 -9.78 28.49
N ASP A 93 21.69 -10.38 28.69
CA ASP A 93 22.70 -9.88 29.62
C ASP A 93 23.16 -8.43 29.32
N TYR A 94 22.90 -7.93 28.12
CA TYR A 94 23.21 -6.57 27.68
C TYR A 94 22.04 -5.59 27.86
N GLY A 95 20.91 -6.06 28.40
CA GLY A 95 19.73 -5.22 28.67
C GLY A 95 18.81 -4.99 27.48
N TYR A 96 19.01 -5.69 26.35
CA TYR A 96 18.02 -5.72 25.26
C TYR A 96 16.89 -6.67 25.59
N ASN A 97 15.65 -6.26 25.34
CA ASN A 97 14.47 -7.12 25.48
C ASN A 97 14.51 -8.23 24.42
N TYR A 98 14.05 -9.41 24.78
CA TYR A 98 13.78 -10.45 23.79
C TYR A 98 12.59 -10.04 22.92
N SER A 99 12.42 -10.71 21.79
CA SER A 99 11.31 -10.44 20.87
C SER A 99 10.85 -11.75 20.27
N SER A 100 9.54 -11.93 20.20
CA SER A 100 8.92 -13.03 19.48
C SER A 100 8.81 -12.77 17.99
N SER A 101 8.84 -11.50 17.57
CA SER A 101 8.72 -11.05 16.18
C SER A 101 7.61 -11.77 15.41
N PRO A 102 6.32 -11.61 15.79
CA PRO A 102 5.21 -12.20 15.06
C PRO A 102 5.17 -11.74 13.60
N GLU A 103 5.20 -12.65 12.63
CA GLU A 103 5.22 -12.32 11.19
C GLU A 103 4.21 -13.16 10.41
N ASN A 104 3.83 -12.68 9.22
CA ASN A 104 2.88 -13.36 8.32
C ASN A 104 1.52 -13.64 8.99
N LEU A 105 0.98 -12.64 9.68
CA LEU A 105 -0.33 -12.76 10.32
C LEU A 105 -1.41 -12.97 9.26
N VAL A 106 -2.26 -13.98 9.45
CA VAL A 106 -3.43 -14.24 8.61
C VAL A 106 -4.61 -14.63 9.48
N GLU A 107 -5.81 -14.21 9.10
CA GLU A 107 -7.05 -14.75 9.67
C GLU A 107 -7.36 -16.10 9.01
N PHE A 108 -7.66 -17.11 9.81
CA PHE A 108 -8.13 -18.40 9.33
C PHE A 108 -8.98 -19.04 10.43
N ASN A 109 -10.16 -19.57 10.07
CA ASN A 109 -11.05 -20.25 11.00
C ASN A 109 -11.38 -19.45 12.29
N ASN A 110 -11.57 -18.12 12.16
CA ASN A 110 -11.86 -17.22 13.26
C ASN A 110 -10.74 -17.19 14.33
N GLN A 111 -9.50 -17.31 13.88
CA GLN A 111 -8.28 -17.16 14.67
C GLN A 111 -7.19 -16.50 13.82
N ILE A 112 -6.18 -15.93 14.47
CA ILE A 112 -5.00 -15.36 13.81
C ILE A 112 -3.88 -16.40 13.85
N PHE A 113 -3.35 -16.78 12.70
CA PHE A 113 -2.18 -17.65 12.57
C PHE A 113 -0.97 -16.82 12.15
N PHE A 114 0.20 -17.13 12.72
CA PHE A 114 1.42 -16.37 12.46
C PHE A 114 2.67 -17.16 12.86
N SER A 115 3.82 -16.74 12.33
CA SER A 115 5.13 -17.22 12.76
C SER A 115 5.63 -16.41 13.94
N ALA A 116 6.15 -17.02 15.00
CA ALA A 116 6.75 -16.33 16.15
C ALA A 116 7.76 -17.21 16.90
N ASN A 117 8.66 -16.58 17.67
CA ASN A 117 9.64 -17.27 18.52
C ASN A 117 9.34 -17.06 20.02
N ASP A 118 9.00 -18.12 20.77
CA ASP A 118 8.74 -18.04 22.22
C ASP A 118 10.00 -18.16 23.10
N GLY A 119 11.17 -18.37 22.48
CA GLY A 119 12.45 -18.56 23.15
C GLY A 119 12.68 -19.99 23.70
N GLU A 120 11.70 -20.88 23.57
CA GLU A 120 11.79 -22.28 24.00
C GLU A 120 11.83 -23.23 22.80
N ASN A 121 10.92 -23.04 21.84
CA ASN A 121 10.71 -23.90 20.67
C ASN A 121 11.28 -23.28 19.37
N GLY A 122 11.85 -22.08 19.44
CA GLY A 122 12.32 -21.38 18.25
C GLY A 122 11.18 -20.73 17.47
N ASN A 123 11.43 -20.35 16.21
CA ASN A 123 10.41 -19.72 15.36
C ASN A 123 9.47 -20.76 14.73
N GLU A 124 8.23 -20.81 15.22
CA GLU A 124 7.25 -21.86 14.89
C GLU A 124 5.88 -21.26 14.54
N LEU A 125 4.89 -22.12 14.25
CA LEU A 125 3.53 -21.70 13.94
C LEU A 125 2.72 -21.47 15.23
N PHE A 126 2.21 -20.25 15.40
CA PHE A 126 1.40 -19.80 16.52
C PHE A 126 -0.04 -19.52 16.08
N VAL A 127 -0.94 -19.54 17.05
CA VAL A 127 -2.35 -19.19 16.88
C VAL A 127 -2.81 -18.25 17.99
N SER A 128 -3.74 -17.34 17.69
CA SER A 128 -4.38 -16.43 18.65
C SER A 128 -5.87 -16.31 18.39
N ASP A 129 -6.69 -16.25 19.44
CA ASP A 129 -8.10 -15.84 19.39
C ASP A 129 -8.29 -14.33 19.65
N GLY A 130 -7.18 -13.57 19.63
CA GLY A 130 -7.14 -12.15 19.94
C GLY A 130 -6.94 -11.83 21.43
N THR A 131 -6.80 -12.84 22.30
CA THR A 131 -6.54 -12.68 23.74
C THR A 131 -5.17 -13.23 24.16
N ALA A 132 -4.67 -12.78 25.33
CA ALA A 132 -3.40 -13.27 25.89
C ALA A 132 -3.44 -14.78 26.20
N GLU A 133 -4.58 -15.28 26.70
CA GLU A 133 -4.78 -16.69 27.03
C GLU A 133 -4.88 -17.58 25.78
N GLY A 134 -5.54 -17.10 24.72
CA GLY A 134 -5.69 -17.85 23.47
C GLY A 134 -4.51 -17.73 22.50
N THR A 135 -3.55 -16.84 22.78
CA THR A 135 -2.30 -16.73 22.00
C THR A 135 -1.28 -17.77 22.45
N GLN A 136 -0.98 -18.77 21.62
CA GLN A 136 -0.09 -19.89 21.99
C GLN A 136 0.55 -20.56 20.77
N LEU A 137 1.61 -21.33 20.99
CA LEU A 137 2.21 -22.22 20.01
C LEU A 137 1.13 -23.21 19.51
N LEU A 138 0.94 -23.31 18.21
CA LEU A 138 0.07 -24.33 17.62
C LEU A 138 0.80 -25.67 17.56
N VAL A 139 1.98 -25.67 16.94
CA VAL A 139 2.80 -26.86 16.74
C VAL A 139 4.27 -26.48 16.60
N ASP A 140 5.14 -27.27 17.23
CA ASP A 140 6.60 -27.25 17.03
C ASP A 140 6.93 -28.18 15.85
N LEU A 141 7.11 -27.59 14.66
CA LEU A 141 7.42 -28.31 13.43
C LEU A 141 8.90 -28.64 13.32
N TYR A 142 9.79 -27.87 13.95
CA TYR A 142 11.22 -28.14 14.00
C TYR A 142 11.71 -28.29 15.46
N PRO A 143 11.53 -29.48 16.07
CA PRO A 143 11.93 -29.71 17.44
C PRO A 143 13.45 -29.59 17.65
N GLY A 144 13.86 -28.80 18.65
CA GLY A 144 15.25 -28.69 19.11
C GLY A 144 15.51 -27.46 19.99
N GLU A 145 16.52 -27.51 20.86
CA GLU A 145 16.83 -26.37 21.74
C GLU A 145 17.28 -25.13 20.95
N ASP A 146 16.53 -24.04 21.06
CA ASP A 146 16.88 -22.73 20.52
C ASP A 146 17.95 -22.02 21.37
N ASN A 147 19.20 -22.47 21.24
CA ASN A 147 20.31 -21.94 22.03
C ASN A 147 20.64 -20.46 21.73
N TYR A 148 20.16 -19.89 20.61
CA TYR A 148 20.56 -18.55 20.14
C TYR A 148 19.50 -17.75 19.36
N GLY A 149 18.21 -18.12 19.37
CA GLY A 149 17.16 -17.39 18.63
C GLY A 149 17.03 -17.76 17.16
N GLY A 150 17.68 -18.84 16.70
CA GLY A 150 17.87 -19.15 15.28
C GLY A 150 17.41 -20.55 14.86
N ASN A 151 16.89 -21.36 15.78
CA ASN A 151 16.27 -22.64 15.44
C ASN A 151 14.77 -22.43 15.17
N GLY A 152 14.17 -23.23 14.31
CA GLY A 152 12.73 -23.23 14.06
C GLY A 152 12.34 -23.51 12.62
N SER A 153 11.04 -23.66 12.39
CA SER A 153 10.44 -23.95 11.09
C SER A 153 10.21 -22.75 10.19
N PHE A 154 10.22 -21.53 10.74
CA PHE A 154 10.02 -20.27 10.02
C PHE A 154 8.83 -20.29 9.04
N PRO A 155 7.59 -20.51 9.51
CA PRO A 155 6.40 -20.49 8.66
C PRO A 155 6.25 -19.16 7.91
N ARG A 156 5.99 -19.21 6.60
CA ARG A 156 5.82 -18.03 5.72
C ARG A 156 4.75 -18.27 4.68
N ASN A 157 4.31 -17.20 4.00
CA ASN A 157 3.28 -17.25 2.96
C ASN A 157 2.04 -18.02 3.44
N LEU A 158 1.54 -17.69 4.62
CA LEU A 158 0.34 -18.30 5.16
C LEU A 158 -0.84 -17.90 4.27
N THR A 159 -1.51 -18.89 3.68
CA THR A 159 -2.55 -18.68 2.67
C THR A 159 -3.70 -19.66 2.90
N GLU A 160 -4.91 -19.14 3.05
CA GLU A 160 -6.12 -19.97 3.05
C GLU A 160 -6.41 -20.47 1.64
N PHE A 161 -6.68 -21.77 1.52
CA PHE A 161 -7.17 -22.41 0.31
C PHE A 161 -7.98 -23.66 0.67
N ASP A 162 -9.14 -23.87 0.05
CA ASP A 162 -9.98 -25.08 0.27
C ASP A 162 -10.21 -25.43 1.75
N GLU A 163 -10.62 -24.43 2.55
CA GLU A 163 -10.89 -24.54 4.00
C GLU A 163 -9.67 -25.01 4.85
N LYS A 164 -8.45 -24.84 4.32
CA LYS A 164 -7.19 -25.17 5.00
C LYS A 164 -6.19 -24.03 4.88
N LEU A 165 -5.23 -24.02 5.80
CA LEU A 165 -4.11 -23.10 5.78
C LEU A 165 -2.89 -23.77 5.16
N TYR A 166 -2.39 -23.22 4.06
CA TYR A 166 -1.14 -23.65 3.42
C TYR A 166 -0.04 -22.65 3.72
N PHE A 167 1.19 -23.13 3.87
CA PHE A 167 2.34 -22.29 4.19
C PHE A 167 3.63 -23.00 3.84
N THR A 168 4.71 -22.24 3.77
CA THR A 168 6.08 -22.77 3.60
C THR A 168 6.71 -22.91 4.98
N ALA A 169 7.37 -24.02 5.26
CA ALA A 169 8.11 -24.20 6.51
C ALA A 169 9.26 -25.20 6.33
N ASN A 170 10.18 -25.25 7.29
CA ASN A 170 11.24 -26.25 7.38
C ASN A 170 11.04 -27.12 8.63
N ASP A 171 10.76 -28.40 8.48
CA ASP A 171 10.58 -29.33 9.63
C ASP A 171 11.91 -29.92 10.15
N GLY A 172 13.05 -29.51 9.58
CA GLY A 172 14.37 -30.05 9.91
C GLY A 172 14.68 -31.41 9.27
N GLU A 173 13.73 -32.02 8.55
CA GLU A 173 13.87 -33.33 7.91
C GLU A 173 13.79 -33.25 6.37
N ASN A 174 12.93 -32.39 5.83
CA ASN A 174 12.62 -32.29 4.41
C ASN A 174 13.05 -30.94 3.79
N GLY A 175 13.67 -30.06 4.58
CA GLY A 175 14.02 -28.71 4.14
C GLY A 175 12.79 -27.81 4.02
N ASN A 176 12.91 -26.67 3.31
CA ASN A 176 11.80 -25.72 3.19
C ASN A 176 10.83 -26.15 2.07
N GLU A 177 9.66 -26.61 2.48
CA GLU A 177 8.66 -27.29 1.65
C GLU A 177 7.25 -26.74 1.91
N LEU A 178 6.24 -27.28 1.18
CA LEU A 178 4.84 -26.88 1.31
C LEU A 178 4.13 -27.70 2.40
N PHE A 179 3.54 -27.01 3.38
CA PHE A 179 2.80 -27.57 4.50
C PHE A 179 1.32 -27.19 4.43
N VAL A 180 0.49 -27.96 5.13
CA VAL A 180 -0.95 -27.75 5.24
C VAL A 180 -1.42 -27.93 6.69
N SER A 181 -2.39 -27.15 7.13
CA SER A 181 -3.04 -27.22 8.43
C SER A 181 -4.56 -27.10 8.31
N ASP A 182 -5.29 -27.82 9.16
CA ASP A 182 -6.73 -27.64 9.39
C ASP A 182 -7.02 -26.67 10.56
N GLY A 183 -5.98 -26.00 11.07
CA GLY A 183 -6.03 -25.13 12.24
C GLY A 183 -5.73 -25.83 13.57
N THR A 184 -5.43 -27.14 13.54
CA THR A 184 -5.05 -27.92 14.73
C THR A 184 -3.60 -28.41 14.64
N ALA A 185 -2.99 -28.69 15.80
CA ALA A 185 -1.66 -29.27 15.85
C ALA A 185 -1.60 -30.63 15.13
N GLU A 186 -2.60 -31.50 15.32
CA GLU A 186 -2.66 -32.82 14.70
C GLU A 186 -2.90 -32.78 13.18
N GLY A 187 -3.60 -31.75 12.69
CA GLY A 187 -3.85 -31.56 11.27
C GLY A 187 -2.76 -30.77 10.54
N THR A 188 -1.72 -30.30 11.25
CA THR A 188 -0.60 -29.57 10.64
C THR A 188 0.51 -30.53 10.23
N GLN A 189 0.81 -30.61 8.94
CA GLN A 189 1.77 -31.57 8.37
C GLN A 189 2.34 -31.11 7.03
N LEU A 190 3.46 -31.73 6.63
CA LEU A 190 4.01 -31.61 5.28
C LEU A 190 2.98 -32.07 4.25
N LEU A 191 2.69 -31.25 3.24
CA LEU A 191 1.84 -31.65 2.12
C LEU A 191 2.60 -32.57 1.18
N VAL A 192 3.78 -32.13 0.74
CA VAL A 192 4.64 -32.84 -0.20
C VAL A 192 6.08 -32.35 -0.08
N ASP A 193 7.04 -33.28 -0.13
CA ASP A 193 8.46 -32.99 -0.33
C ASP A 193 8.70 -32.87 -1.85
N LEU A 194 8.71 -31.63 -2.35
CA LEU A 194 8.90 -31.35 -3.77
C LEU A 194 10.35 -31.53 -4.21
N ARG A 195 11.32 -31.41 -3.28
CA ARG A 195 12.75 -31.51 -3.59
C ARG A 195 13.47 -32.45 -2.61
N PRO A 196 13.26 -33.77 -2.75
CA PRO A 196 13.83 -34.73 -1.83
C PRO A 196 15.36 -34.81 -1.89
N GLY A 197 15.96 -35.09 -0.73
CA GLY A 197 17.37 -35.43 -0.56
C GLY A 197 18.21 -34.32 0.08
N GLU A 198 19.52 -34.53 0.12
CA GLU A 198 20.47 -33.64 0.79
C GLU A 198 21.49 -33.03 -0.18
N ASP A 199 22.03 -31.87 0.17
CA ASP A 199 23.18 -31.28 -0.49
C ASP A 199 24.49 -32.01 -0.12
N ASN A 200 25.62 -31.59 -0.70
CA ASN A 200 26.93 -32.20 -0.42
C ASN A 200 27.45 -31.97 1.01
N TYR A 201 26.77 -31.13 1.80
CA TYR A 201 27.09 -30.82 3.19
C TYR A 201 26.17 -31.54 4.18
N GLY A 202 25.19 -32.31 3.68
CA GLY A 202 24.21 -33.03 4.49
C GLY A 202 23.07 -32.13 4.98
N ASN A 203 22.84 -30.98 4.34
CA ASN A 203 21.64 -30.18 4.59
C ASN A 203 20.52 -30.70 3.68
N ASN A 204 19.31 -30.82 4.21
CA ASN A 204 18.14 -31.18 3.40
C ASN A 204 17.93 -30.11 2.33
N ASN A 205 17.71 -30.55 1.10
CA ASN A 205 17.29 -29.67 0.01
C ASN A 205 15.90 -29.13 0.34
N GLY A 206 15.55 -27.97 -0.21
CA GLY A 206 14.20 -27.43 -0.13
C GLY A 206 13.76 -26.88 -1.48
N ALA A 207 12.47 -26.99 -1.75
CA ALA A 207 11.82 -26.41 -2.92
C ALA A 207 11.61 -24.90 -2.79
N TYR A 208 11.61 -24.37 -1.56
CA TYR A 208 11.33 -22.97 -1.24
C TYR A 208 10.08 -22.42 -1.96
N PRO A 209 8.89 -23.02 -1.75
CA PRO A 209 7.64 -22.46 -2.26
C PRO A 209 7.50 -20.99 -1.84
N SER A 210 6.93 -20.14 -2.69
CA SER A 210 6.67 -18.73 -2.36
C SER A 210 5.56 -18.16 -3.22
N ASN A 211 4.98 -17.03 -2.80
CA ASN A 211 3.84 -16.40 -3.47
C ASN A 211 2.68 -17.41 -3.64
N LEU A 212 2.29 -18.05 -2.54
CA LEU A 212 1.14 -18.96 -2.53
C LEU A 212 -0.12 -18.14 -2.83
N THR A 213 -0.78 -18.45 -3.94
CA THR A 213 -1.95 -17.70 -4.44
C THR A 213 -3.03 -18.68 -4.88
N GLU A 214 -4.25 -18.51 -4.38
CA GLU A 214 -5.42 -19.23 -4.86
C GLU A 214 -5.87 -18.65 -6.21
N PHE A 215 -6.16 -19.53 -7.16
CA PHE A 215 -6.77 -19.18 -8.44
C PHE A 215 -7.50 -20.41 -9.01
N ASP A 216 -8.72 -20.23 -9.53
CA ASP A 216 -9.51 -21.30 -10.16
C ASP A 216 -9.55 -22.61 -9.33
N ASN A 217 -9.76 -22.48 -8.01
CA ASN A 217 -9.85 -23.59 -7.06
C ASN A 217 -8.57 -24.46 -7.03
N LYS A 218 -7.40 -23.83 -7.21
CA LYS A 218 -6.07 -24.43 -7.06
C LYS A 218 -5.13 -23.43 -6.39
N LEU A 219 -4.06 -23.95 -5.81
CA LEU A 219 -2.99 -23.16 -5.23
C LEU A 219 -1.80 -23.10 -6.19
N TYR A 220 -1.41 -21.89 -6.60
CA TYR A 220 -0.25 -21.65 -7.45
C TYR A 220 0.88 -21.03 -6.63
N PHE A 221 2.12 -21.33 -7.00
CA PHE A 221 3.29 -20.82 -6.31
C PHE A 221 4.55 -20.96 -7.17
N ALA A 222 5.56 -20.17 -6.83
CA ALA A 222 6.91 -20.37 -7.35
C ALA A 222 7.63 -21.42 -6.49
N GLY A 223 8.31 -22.40 -7.10
CA GLY A 223 9.01 -23.47 -6.38
C GLY A 223 10.09 -24.14 -7.22
N ASN A 224 10.97 -24.94 -6.59
CA ASN A 224 12.08 -25.62 -7.26
C ASN A 224 12.12 -27.13 -6.95
N ASP A 225 11.79 -27.98 -7.91
CA ASP A 225 11.83 -29.44 -7.78
C ASP A 225 13.23 -30.07 -7.89
N GLY A 226 14.28 -29.24 -8.02
CA GLY A 226 15.66 -29.66 -8.23
C GLY A 226 15.98 -30.12 -9.65
N VAL A 227 15.01 -30.07 -10.58
CA VAL A 227 15.16 -30.48 -11.98
C VAL A 227 14.94 -29.31 -12.92
N HIS A 228 13.91 -28.50 -12.71
CA HIS A 228 13.51 -27.41 -13.60
C HIS A 228 13.91 -26.02 -13.09
N GLY A 229 14.49 -25.92 -11.89
CA GLY A 229 14.80 -24.63 -11.27
C GLY A 229 13.56 -24.02 -10.62
N ASN A 230 13.62 -22.74 -10.23
CA ASN A 230 12.48 -22.02 -9.66
C ASN A 230 11.50 -21.59 -10.76
N GLU A 231 10.36 -22.28 -10.83
CA GLU A 231 9.35 -22.20 -11.88
C GLU A 231 7.94 -22.15 -11.26
N LEU A 232 6.90 -22.07 -12.10
CA LEU A 232 5.50 -22.00 -11.67
C LEU A 232 4.93 -23.40 -11.42
N PHE A 233 4.43 -23.63 -10.21
CA PHE A 233 3.81 -24.87 -9.75
C PHE A 233 2.33 -24.65 -9.44
N VAL A 234 1.58 -25.76 -9.41
CA VAL A 234 0.16 -25.80 -9.08
C VAL A 234 -0.14 -26.99 -8.16
N SER A 235 -1.09 -26.82 -7.24
CA SER A 235 -1.59 -27.85 -6.34
C SER A 235 -3.12 -27.83 -6.28
N ASP A 236 -3.74 -29.00 -6.19
CA ASP A 236 -5.17 -29.17 -5.87
C ASP A 236 -5.40 -29.42 -4.37
N GLY A 237 -4.38 -29.17 -3.53
CA GLY A 237 -4.43 -29.43 -2.09
C GLY A 237 -4.04 -30.86 -1.70
N THR A 238 -3.59 -31.68 -2.66
CA THR A 238 -3.07 -33.03 -2.42
C THR A 238 -1.61 -33.17 -2.85
N ALA A 239 -0.89 -34.13 -2.26
CA ALA A 239 0.49 -34.42 -2.65
C ALA A 239 0.58 -34.83 -4.13
N GLU A 240 -0.33 -35.67 -4.62
CA GLU A 240 -0.36 -36.14 -6.01
C GLU A 240 -0.74 -35.05 -7.02
N GLY A 241 -1.56 -34.08 -6.62
CA GLY A 241 -1.95 -32.96 -7.47
C GLY A 241 -0.98 -31.78 -7.43
N THR A 242 0.06 -31.83 -6.59
CA THR A 242 1.11 -30.79 -6.50
C THR A 242 2.23 -31.08 -7.51
N GLN A 243 2.35 -30.24 -8.53
CA GLN A 243 3.28 -30.47 -9.64
C GLN A 243 3.68 -29.18 -10.37
N LEU A 244 4.75 -29.24 -11.16
CA LEU A 244 5.15 -28.18 -12.07
C LEU A 244 4.00 -27.88 -13.05
N LEU A 245 3.59 -26.62 -13.16
CA LEU A 245 2.64 -26.18 -14.18
C LEU A 245 3.38 -26.04 -15.52
N VAL A 246 4.47 -25.28 -15.53
CA VAL A 246 5.24 -24.98 -16.74
C VAL A 246 6.67 -24.58 -16.40
N ASP A 247 7.63 -25.11 -17.17
CA ASP A 247 9.03 -24.68 -17.19
C ASP A 247 9.14 -23.51 -18.18
N LEU A 248 9.08 -22.27 -17.67
CA LEU A 248 9.14 -21.07 -18.49
C LEU A 248 10.54 -20.80 -19.01
N ARG A 249 11.57 -21.31 -18.31
CA ARG A 249 12.96 -21.08 -18.66
C ARG A 249 13.74 -22.39 -18.72
N PRO A 250 13.50 -23.21 -19.76
CA PRO A 250 14.09 -24.54 -19.84
C PRO A 250 15.60 -24.51 -20.01
N GLY A 251 16.29 -25.34 -19.23
CA GLY A 251 17.71 -25.64 -19.38
C GLY A 251 18.39 -26.08 -18.10
N SER A 252 19.60 -26.64 -18.25
CA SER A 252 20.44 -27.05 -17.12
C SER A 252 21.90 -26.66 -17.35
N ASN A 253 22.59 -26.17 -16.33
CA ASN A 253 24.05 -26.05 -16.31
C ASN A 253 24.66 -26.96 -15.21
N GLN A 254 25.99 -26.98 -15.08
CA GLN A 254 26.70 -27.91 -14.17
C GLN A 254 26.33 -27.73 -12.68
N TYR A 255 25.79 -26.57 -12.30
CA TYR A 255 25.56 -26.18 -10.91
C TYR A 255 24.11 -25.84 -10.57
N ASP A 256 23.27 -25.56 -11.58
CA ASP A 256 21.84 -25.31 -11.36
C ASP A 256 21.02 -25.47 -12.66
N SER A 257 19.71 -25.60 -12.50
CA SER A 257 18.75 -25.40 -13.57
C SER A 257 18.51 -23.92 -13.79
N TYR A 258 18.18 -23.53 -15.03
CA TYR A 258 17.75 -22.15 -15.27
C TYR A 258 16.42 -21.92 -14.54
N SER A 259 16.15 -20.68 -14.10
CA SER A 259 14.94 -20.37 -13.32
C SER A 259 14.28 -19.11 -13.87
N SER A 260 12.95 -19.12 -13.90
CA SER A 260 12.11 -17.98 -14.27
C SER A 260 11.73 -17.09 -13.10
N TYR A 261 11.86 -17.57 -11.86
CA TYR A 261 11.54 -16.85 -10.62
C TYR A 261 10.16 -16.14 -10.65
N PRO A 262 9.04 -16.90 -10.81
CA PRO A 262 7.71 -16.31 -10.74
C PRO A 262 7.50 -15.58 -9.39
N SER A 263 6.85 -14.42 -9.42
CA SER A 263 6.58 -13.62 -8.22
C SER A 263 5.38 -12.69 -8.43
N ASN A 264 4.84 -12.14 -7.34
CA ASN A 264 3.64 -11.27 -7.39
C ASN A 264 2.48 -11.95 -8.09
N LEU A 265 2.20 -13.21 -7.73
CA LEU A 265 1.09 -13.97 -8.31
C LEU A 265 -0.24 -13.34 -7.85
N THR A 266 -1.00 -12.81 -8.80
CA THR A 266 -2.25 -12.09 -8.53
C THR A 266 -3.33 -12.58 -9.50
N GLU A 267 -4.49 -12.95 -8.96
CA GLU A 267 -5.68 -13.23 -9.77
C GLU A 267 -6.29 -11.92 -10.27
N PHE A 268 -6.67 -11.89 -11.55
CA PHE A 268 -7.40 -10.78 -12.15
C PHE A 268 -8.16 -11.29 -13.39
N ASP A 269 -9.43 -10.91 -13.54
CA ASP A 269 -10.28 -11.26 -14.70
C ASP A 269 -10.24 -12.76 -15.09
N GLY A 270 -10.25 -13.65 -14.08
CA GLY A 270 -10.24 -15.09 -14.30
C GLY A 270 -8.94 -15.64 -14.87
N LYS A 271 -7.81 -14.94 -14.63
CA LYS A 271 -6.46 -15.38 -14.99
C LYS A 271 -5.47 -15.08 -13.87
N LEU A 272 -4.35 -15.76 -13.88
CA LEU A 272 -3.23 -15.52 -12.98
C LEU A 272 -2.18 -14.67 -13.67
N TYR A 273 -1.89 -13.49 -13.11
CA TYR A 273 -0.83 -12.59 -13.56
C TYR A 273 0.36 -12.66 -12.62
N PHE A 274 1.56 -12.55 -13.15
CA PHE A 274 2.79 -12.64 -12.36
C PHE A 274 3.99 -12.08 -13.11
N THR A 275 5.05 -11.79 -12.36
CA THR A 275 6.35 -11.41 -12.91
C THR A 275 7.23 -12.63 -13.08
N ALA A 276 7.83 -12.83 -14.25
CA ALA A 276 8.77 -13.92 -14.49
C ALA A 276 9.78 -13.58 -15.59
N ASN A 277 10.81 -14.44 -15.74
CA ASN A 277 11.84 -14.33 -16.76
C ASN A 277 11.97 -15.60 -17.60
N ASP A 278 11.50 -15.55 -18.84
CA ASP A 278 11.59 -16.66 -19.82
C ASP A 278 13.00 -16.87 -20.42
N GLY A 279 13.98 -16.08 -19.99
CA GLY A 279 15.35 -16.07 -20.52
C GLY A 279 15.53 -15.33 -21.84
N VAL A 280 14.46 -14.73 -22.40
CA VAL A 280 14.46 -14.00 -23.67
C VAL A 280 14.08 -12.54 -23.48
N HIS A 281 13.06 -12.24 -22.67
CA HIS A 281 12.52 -10.88 -22.49
C HIS A 281 12.93 -10.24 -21.16
N GLY A 282 13.64 -10.96 -20.28
CA GLY A 282 13.94 -10.48 -18.94
C GLY A 282 12.74 -10.62 -18.00
N ASN A 283 12.74 -9.93 -16.86
CA ASN A 283 11.60 -9.94 -15.92
C ASN A 283 10.51 -9.00 -16.41
N GLU A 284 9.42 -9.58 -16.88
CA GLU A 284 8.29 -8.90 -17.49
C GLU A 284 6.96 -9.46 -16.95
N LEU A 285 5.83 -8.91 -17.40
CA LEU A 285 4.49 -9.32 -16.97
C LEU A 285 4.00 -10.52 -17.79
N PHE A 286 3.66 -11.61 -17.10
CA PHE A 286 3.13 -12.86 -17.66
C PHE A 286 1.68 -13.07 -17.22
N VAL A 287 0.98 -13.92 -17.97
CA VAL A 287 -0.41 -14.32 -17.69
C VAL A 287 -0.58 -15.83 -17.90
N SER A 288 -1.44 -16.46 -17.10
CA SER A 288 -1.84 -17.87 -17.21
C SER A 288 -3.34 -18.03 -17.07
N ASP A 289 -3.90 -18.98 -17.81
CA ASP A 289 -5.27 -19.48 -17.62
C ASP A 289 -5.32 -20.74 -16.72
N GLY A 290 -4.22 -21.04 -16.01
CA GLY A 290 -4.08 -22.23 -15.18
C GLY A 290 -3.60 -23.47 -15.95
N THR A 291 -3.24 -23.32 -17.23
CA THR A 291 -2.65 -24.37 -18.07
C THR A 291 -1.25 -24.00 -18.56
N ALA A 292 -0.43 -25.01 -18.87
CA ALA A 292 0.90 -24.78 -19.42
C ALA A 292 0.83 -24.04 -20.77
N GLU A 293 -0.13 -24.39 -21.64
CA GLU A 293 -0.30 -23.76 -22.95
C GLU A 293 -0.83 -22.32 -22.88
N GLY A 294 -1.64 -21.99 -21.88
CA GLY A 294 -2.14 -20.64 -21.66
C GLY A 294 -1.21 -19.75 -20.85
N THR A 295 -0.08 -20.28 -20.36
CA THR A 295 0.93 -19.49 -19.65
C THR A 295 1.91 -18.85 -20.64
N GLN A 296 1.92 -17.52 -20.71
CA GLN A 296 2.72 -16.77 -21.69
C GLN A 296 3.02 -15.34 -21.23
N LEU A 297 4.00 -14.71 -21.89
CA LEU A 297 4.29 -13.29 -21.74
C LEU A 297 3.04 -12.48 -22.14
N LEU A 298 2.59 -11.58 -21.26
CA LEU A 298 1.53 -10.63 -21.59
C LEU A 298 2.10 -9.48 -22.43
N VAL A 299 3.16 -8.85 -21.94
CA VAL A 299 3.80 -7.70 -22.57
C VAL A 299 5.27 -7.60 -22.19
N ASP A 300 6.13 -7.34 -23.18
CA ASP A 300 7.52 -6.91 -22.99
C ASP A 300 7.50 -5.39 -22.85
N LEU A 301 7.36 -4.91 -21.61
CA LEU A 301 7.22 -3.48 -21.32
C LEU A 301 8.52 -2.73 -21.56
N ARG A 302 9.67 -3.42 -21.44
CA ARG A 302 10.99 -2.85 -21.67
C ARG A 302 11.82 -3.68 -22.67
N PRO A 303 11.53 -3.54 -23.97
CA PRO A 303 12.17 -4.35 -24.99
C PRO A 303 13.65 -4.00 -25.18
N GLY A 304 14.46 -5.02 -25.43
CA GLY A 304 15.86 -4.89 -25.86
C GLY A 304 16.83 -5.70 -25.00
N SER A 305 18.12 -5.57 -25.32
CA SER A 305 19.18 -6.30 -24.63
C SER A 305 20.53 -5.58 -24.73
N ASN A 306 21.43 -5.94 -23.82
CA ASN A 306 22.85 -5.59 -23.88
C ASN A 306 23.73 -6.84 -23.77
N GLN A 307 25.05 -6.66 -23.66
CA GLN A 307 26.01 -7.78 -23.58
C GLN A 307 25.88 -8.67 -22.32
N TYR A 308 25.07 -8.25 -21.35
CA TYR A 308 24.83 -8.95 -20.08
C TYR A 308 23.45 -9.63 -20.02
N GLY A 309 22.54 -9.32 -20.94
CA GLY A 309 21.20 -9.92 -20.99
C GLY A 309 20.15 -8.97 -21.55
N SER A 310 18.91 -9.47 -21.60
CA SER A 310 17.73 -8.67 -21.93
C SER A 310 17.46 -7.62 -20.85
N TYR A 311 16.86 -6.51 -21.25
CA TYR A 311 16.36 -5.54 -20.27
C TYR A 311 15.19 -6.14 -19.48
N SER A 312 14.77 -5.46 -18.42
CA SER A 312 13.66 -5.91 -17.58
C SER A 312 12.92 -4.70 -17.06
N SER A 313 11.61 -4.81 -17.03
CA SER A 313 10.71 -3.82 -16.44
C SER A 313 10.44 -4.07 -14.96
N TYR A 314 10.73 -5.27 -14.45
CA TYR A 314 10.55 -5.66 -13.05
C TYR A 314 9.17 -5.32 -12.47
N PRO A 315 8.06 -5.81 -13.06
CA PRO A 315 6.73 -5.58 -12.50
C PRO A 315 6.66 -6.11 -11.06
N SER A 316 5.98 -5.38 -10.17
CA SER A 316 5.87 -5.71 -8.75
C SER A 316 4.64 -5.05 -8.13
N ASN A 317 4.23 -5.50 -6.94
CA ASN A 317 3.02 -5.02 -6.25
C ASN A 317 1.77 -5.15 -7.16
N LEU A 318 1.59 -6.30 -7.79
CA LEU A 318 0.43 -6.55 -8.64
C LEU A 318 -0.84 -6.58 -7.78
N THR A 319 -1.73 -5.64 -8.02
CA THR A 319 -2.98 -5.45 -7.25
C THR A 319 -4.14 -5.26 -8.22
N GLU A 320 -5.20 -6.03 -8.05
CA GLU A 320 -6.47 -5.81 -8.72
C GLU A 320 -7.20 -4.62 -8.07
N PHE A 321 -7.74 -3.72 -8.89
CA PHE A 321 -8.58 -2.62 -8.46
C PHE A 321 -9.44 -2.15 -9.63
N ASP A 322 -10.75 -1.97 -9.42
CA ASP A 322 -11.71 -1.45 -10.41
C ASP A 322 -11.61 -2.15 -11.79
N ASP A 323 -11.66 -3.49 -11.79
CA ASP A 323 -11.59 -4.34 -12.98
C ASP A 323 -10.30 -4.10 -13.81
N LYS A 324 -9.19 -3.73 -13.16
CA LYS A 324 -7.86 -3.57 -13.77
C LYS A 324 -6.76 -4.09 -12.86
N LEU A 325 -5.62 -4.42 -13.46
CA LEU A 325 -4.41 -4.80 -12.75
C LEU A 325 -3.44 -3.62 -12.67
N TYR A 326 -3.17 -3.13 -11.46
CA TYR A 326 -2.18 -2.10 -11.18
C TYR A 326 -0.88 -2.72 -10.68
N PHE A 327 0.25 -2.11 -11.05
CA PHE A 327 1.56 -2.60 -10.66
C PHE A 327 2.64 -1.54 -10.83
N THR A 328 3.76 -1.72 -10.16
CA THR A 328 4.96 -0.89 -10.31
C THR A 328 5.89 -1.51 -11.33
N ALA A 329 6.33 -0.75 -12.33
CA ALA A 329 7.28 -1.24 -13.34
C ALA A 329 8.11 -0.11 -13.96
N ASN A 330 9.13 -0.49 -14.73
CA ASN A 330 10.03 0.41 -15.45
C ASN A 330 10.06 0.14 -16.96
N ASP A 331 9.42 1.03 -17.72
CA ASP A 331 9.37 0.96 -19.20
C ASP A 331 10.68 1.39 -19.90
N GLY A 332 11.71 1.78 -19.12
CA GLY A 332 12.98 2.29 -19.61
C GLY A 332 12.96 3.77 -20.02
N VAL A 333 11.84 4.46 -19.84
CA VAL A 333 11.64 5.88 -20.17
C VAL A 333 11.30 6.70 -18.94
N HIS A 334 10.36 6.24 -18.10
CA HIS A 334 9.84 6.99 -16.96
C HIS A 334 10.40 6.51 -15.60
N GLY A 335 11.24 5.46 -15.60
CA GLY A 335 11.70 4.84 -14.36
C GLY A 335 10.63 3.96 -13.72
N ASN A 336 10.76 3.65 -12.43
CA ASN A 336 9.77 2.82 -11.73
C ASN A 336 8.57 3.67 -11.30
N GLU A 337 7.46 3.48 -11.99
CA GLU A 337 6.22 4.25 -11.84
C GLU A 337 5.00 3.31 -11.77
N LEU A 338 3.81 3.88 -11.57
CA LEU A 338 2.55 3.13 -11.49
C LEU A 338 2.01 2.86 -12.90
N PHE A 339 1.79 1.59 -13.22
CA PHE A 339 1.19 1.11 -14.45
C PHE A 339 -0.15 0.43 -14.18
N VAL A 340 -0.99 0.37 -15.22
CA VAL A 340 -2.28 -0.30 -15.21
C VAL A 340 -2.42 -1.17 -16.46
N SER A 341 -3.10 -2.31 -16.34
CA SER A 341 -3.44 -3.21 -17.45
C SER A 341 -4.91 -3.62 -17.39
N ASP A 342 -5.56 -3.70 -18.55
CA ASP A 342 -6.87 -4.33 -18.74
C ASP A 342 -6.77 -5.84 -19.05
N GLY A 343 -5.58 -6.42 -18.83
CA GLY A 343 -5.30 -7.82 -19.12
C GLY A 343 -4.86 -8.07 -20.57
N THR A 344 -4.63 -7.01 -21.35
CA THR A 344 -4.06 -7.06 -22.70
C THR A 344 -2.73 -6.32 -22.81
N ALA A 345 -1.93 -6.63 -23.83
CA ALA A 345 -0.69 -5.92 -24.10
C ALA A 345 -0.95 -4.44 -24.45
N GLU A 346 -1.99 -4.18 -25.27
CA GLU A 346 -2.35 -2.83 -25.70
C GLU A 346 -2.95 -1.96 -24.59
N GLY A 347 -3.65 -2.57 -23.63
CA GLY A 347 -4.21 -1.86 -22.48
C GLY A 347 -3.24 -1.71 -21.31
N THR A 348 -2.00 -2.21 -21.44
CA THR A 348 -0.95 -2.00 -20.44
C THR A 348 -0.27 -0.65 -20.65
N GLN A 349 -0.43 0.28 -19.72
CA GLN A 349 0.04 1.66 -19.85
C GLN A 349 0.39 2.32 -18.51
N LEU A 350 1.19 3.39 -18.57
CA LEU A 350 1.52 4.24 -17.42
C LEU A 350 0.27 4.97 -16.91
N VAL A 351 0.04 4.97 -15.60
CA VAL A 351 -1.03 5.76 -14.95
C VAL A 351 -0.59 7.22 -14.82
N ALA A 352 0.57 7.44 -14.22
CA ALA A 352 1.17 8.76 -14.03
C ALA A 352 2.69 8.65 -13.92
N ASP A 353 3.41 9.64 -14.45
CA ASP A 353 4.83 9.88 -14.16
C ASP A 353 4.91 10.76 -12.90
N ILE A 354 4.94 10.12 -11.73
CA ILE A 354 4.81 10.80 -10.43
C ILE A 354 6.10 11.57 -10.11
N ASN A 355 7.25 11.02 -10.49
CA ASN A 355 8.56 11.66 -10.32
C ASN A 355 9.21 11.92 -11.68
N PRO A 356 8.77 12.97 -12.40
CA PRO A 356 9.26 13.22 -13.74
C PRO A 356 10.71 13.70 -13.76
N GLY A 357 11.40 13.35 -14.83
CA GLY A 357 12.72 13.89 -15.17
C GLY A 357 13.85 12.88 -15.11
N THR A 358 15.07 13.39 -15.11
CA THR A 358 16.29 12.58 -15.20
C THR A 358 17.33 13.05 -14.19
N SER A 359 17.94 12.09 -13.50
CA SER A 359 19.13 12.28 -12.67
C SER A 359 20.32 12.82 -13.46
N ASN A 360 21.31 13.38 -12.74
CA ASN A 360 22.54 13.93 -13.34
C ASN A 360 23.35 12.89 -14.13
N ASP A 361 23.20 11.60 -13.81
CA ASP A 361 23.86 10.49 -14.50
C ASP A 361 23.07 9.99 -15.72
N GLY A 362 21.93 10.63 -16.04
CA GLY A 362 21.13 10.36 -17.24
C GLY A 362 20.11 9.23 -17.08
N TYR A 363 19.88 8.73 -15.87
CA TYR A 363 18.78 7.80 -15.58
C TYR A 363 17.50 8.56 -15.28
N SER A 364 16.36 8.07 -15.76
CA SER A 364 15.04 8.58 -15.37
C SER A 364 14.86 8.47 -13.86
N ASN A 365 14.20 9.46 -13.27
CA ASN A 365 13.80 9.42 -11.88
C ASN A 365 12.77 8.31 -11.65
N SER A 366 12.41 8.01 -10.41
CA SER A 366 11.48 6.91 -10.11
C SER A 366 10.74 7.21 -8.82
N SER A 367 9.44 6.99 -8.82
CA SER A 367 8.59 7.17 -7.65
C SER A 367 8.46 5.92 -6.77
N TYR A 368 8.81 4.74 -7.29
CA TYR A 368 8.73 3.45 -6.60
C TYR A 368 7.40 3.21 -5.86
N PRO A 369 6.24 3.21 -6.56
CA PRO A 369 4.96 2.93 -5.94
C PRO A 369 4.96 1.58 -5.22
N SER A 370 4.35 1.48 -4.04
CA SER A 370 4.27 0.24 -3.26
C SER A 370 3.08 0.24 -2.30
N ASN A 371 2.78 -0.91 -1.67
CA ASN A 371 1.65 -1.07 -0.74
C ASN A 371 0.29 -0.70 -1.35
N LEU A 372 0.08 -1.02 -2.63
CA LEU A 372 -1.16 -0.75 -3.36
C LEU A 372 -2.33 -1.44 -2.66
N THR A 373 -3.27 -0.63 -2.14
CA THR A 373 -4.40 -1.08 -1.31
C THR A 373 -5.66 -0.35 -1.76
N GLU A 374 -6.69 -1.10 -2.15
CA GLU A 374 -8.01 -0.52 -2.37
C GLU A 374 -8.60 -0.06 -1.03
N PHE A 375 -9.09 1.16 -1.00
CA PHE A 375 -9.84 1.68 0.12
C PHE A 375 -10.85 2.72 -0.37
N ASN A 376 -12.14 2.51 -0.02
CA ASN A 376 -13.23 3.42 -0.35
C ASN A 376 -13.30 3.83 -1.85
N GLY A 377 -13.19 2.85 -2.75
CA GLY A 377 -13.31 3.06 -4.19
C GLY A 377 -12.14 3.83 -4.84
N LYS A 378 -11.00 3.94 -4.15
CA LYS A 378 -9.75 4.47 -4.69
C LYS A 378 -8.58 3.54 -4.35
N LEU A 379 -7.49 3.66 -5.09
CA LEU A 379 -6.26 2.92 -4.83
C LEU A 379 -5.27 3.80 -4.07
N TYR A 380 -4.94 3.41 -2.84
CA TYR A 380 -3.95 4.06 -1.99
C TYR A 380 -2.62 3.33 -2.08
N PHE A 381 -1.52 4.07 -2.09
CA PHE A 381 -0.18 3.51 -2.23
C PHE A 381 0.86 4.50 -1.71
N THR A 382 2.11 4.08 -1.57
CA THR A 382 3.22 5.00 -1.25
C THR A 382 4.14 5.22 -2.42
N ALA A 383 4.56 6.46 -2.62
CA ALA A 383 5.43 6.86 -3.73
C ALA A 383 6.26 8.10 -3.38
N ASP A 384 7.38 8.30 -4.08
CA ASP A 384 8.26 9.47 -3.96
C ASP A 384 8.07 10.42 -5.15
N ASP A 385 7.49 11.60 -4.94
CA ASP A 385 7.29 12.63 -6.00
C ASP A 385 8.57 13.42 -6.33
N GLY A 386 9.68 13.15 -5.64
CA GLY A 386 10.94 13.87 -5.78
C GLY A 386 10.97 15.25 -5.10
N GLU A 387 9.85 15.71 -4.55
CA GLU A 387 9.72 17.02 -3.88
C GLU A 387 9.47 16.90 -2.37
N LYS A 388 8.62 15.95 -1.97
CA LYS A 388 8.18 15.66 -0.60
C LYS A 388 8.58 14.27 -0.12
N GLY A 389 9.33 13.53 -0.93
CA GLY A 389 9.83 12.21 -0.56
C GLY A 389 8.76 11.13 -0.62
N ASN A 390 9.06 9.95 -0.06
CA ASN A 390 8.13 8.81 -0.06
C ASN A 390 7.01 9.00 0.97
N GLU A 391 5.81 9.26 0.45
CA GLU A 391 4.60 9.62 1.21
C GLU A 391 3.38 8.83 0.72
N LEU A 392 2.22 9.04 1.34
CA LEU A 392 0.95 8.39 0.98
C LEU A 392 0.28 9.11 -0.20
N PHE A 393 -0.06 8.35 -1.25
CA PHE A 393 -0.72 8.78 -2.48
C PHE A 393 -2.04 8.03 -2.70
N VAL A 394 -2.88 8.59 -3.55
CA VAL A 394 -4.16 8.02 -3.98
C VAL A 394 -4.34 8.20 -5.49
N THR A 395 -5.03 7.26 -6.13
CA THR A 395 -5.46 7.35 -7.54
C THR A 395 -6.83 6.72 -7.78
N ASP A 396 -7.54 7.20 -8.80
CA ASP A 396 -8.72 6.53 -9.40
C ASP A 396 -8.33 5.72 -10.66
N GLY A 397 -7.04 5.65 -10.97
CA GLY A 397 -6.51 5.06 -12.20
C GLY A 397 -6.22 6.05 -13.32
N THR A 398 -6.46 7.34 -13.11
CA THR A 398 -6.14 8.42 -14.06
C THR A 398 -4.98 9.27 -13.57
N THR A 399 -4.22 9.86 -14.50
CA THR A 399 -3.15 10.80 -14.16
C THR A 399 -3.67 12.02 -13.38
N LYS A 400 -4.89 12.49 -13.69
CA LYS A 400 -5.46 13.70 -13.08
C LYS A 400 -5.70 13.50 -11.58
N GLU A 401 -6.26 12.36 -11.20
CA GLU A 401 -6.63 12.07 -9.81
C GLU A 401 -5.55 11.26 -9.09
N THR A 402 -4.33 11.18 -9.65
CA THR A 402 -3.16 10.63 -8.98
C THR A 402 -2.46 11.73 -8.18
N GLN A 403 -2.63 11.74 -6.87
CA GLN A 403 -2.17 12.84 -6.03
C GLN A 403 -1.73 12.41 -4.62
N LEU A 404 -0.94 13.27 -3.98
CA LEU A 404 -0.50 13.11 -2.59
C LEU A 404 -1.71 13.24 -1.65
N VAL A 405 -1.89 12.28 -0.74
CA VAL A 405 -2.91 12.35 0.31
C VAL A 405 -2.49 13.34 1.39
N ALA A 406 -1.29 13.14 1.94
CA ALA A 406 -0.72 13.99 2.97
C ALA A 406 0.82 13.91 2.92
N ASP A 407 1.48 15.06 3.11
CA ASP A 407 2.91 15.12 3.42
C ASP A 407 3.09 14.87 4.93
N ILE A 408 3.17 13.59 5.32
CA ILE A 408 3.18 13.18 6.73
C ILE A 408 4.50 13.61 7.41
N ASN A 409 5.58 13.75 6.64
CA ASN A 409 6.88 14.20 7.12
C ASN A 409 7.43 15.38 6.30
N PRO A 410 6.89 16.60 6.48
CA PRO A 410 7.19 17.77 5.62
C PRO A 410 8.58 18.38 5.83
N GLY A 411 9.45 17.73 6.62
CA GLY A 411 10.78 18.22 6.94
C GLY A 411 11.80 18.02 5.81
N LEU A 412 12.95 18.67 5.95
CA LEU A 412 14.15 18.34 5.17
C LEU A 412 15.10 17.52 6.02
N ASN A 413 15.70 16.49 5.42
CA ASN A 413 16.76 15.76 6.06
C ASN A 413 18.07 16.58 6.07
N ASN A 414 19.06 16.12 6.83
CA ASN A 414 20.37 16.78 6.99
C ASN A 414 21.17 16.94 5.69
N TYR A 415 20.72 16.32 4.59
CA TYR A 415 21.31 16.41 3.27
C TYR A 415 20.51 17.33 2.32
N SER A 416 19.52 18.06 2.85
CA SER A 416 18.66 18.98 2.10
C SER A 416 17.74 18.29 1.07
N TYR A 417 17.45 17.00 1.25
CA TYR A 417 16.34 16.32 0.56
C TYR A 417 15.10 16.32 1.44
N PRO A 418 13.89 16.19 0.87
CA PRO A 418 12.69 15.94 1.67
C PRO A 418 12.88 14.73 2.59
N ASN A 419 12.25 14.78 3.76
CA ASN A 419 12.05 13.61 4.58
C ASN A 419 11.04 12.68 3.89
N SER A 420 10.80 11.52 4.47
CA SER A 420 9.82 10.57 3.96
C SER A 420 9.21 9.87 5.13
N SER A 421 7.89 9.75 5.12
CA SER A 421 7.17 8.98 6.12
C SER A 421 7.33 7.48 5.93
N PHE A 422 7.66 7.03 4.72
CA PHE A 422 7.78 5.61 4.36
C PHE A 422 6.56 4.82 4.81
N ALA A 423 5.37 5.34 4.51
CA ALA A 423 4.15 4.66 4.90
C ALA A 423 4.13 3.21 4.33
N SER A 424 3.69 2.26 5.14
CA SER A 424 3.79 0.84 4.80
C SER A 424 2.77 0.00 5.55
N SER A 425 2.61 -1.25 5.12
CA SER A 425 1.64 -2.19 5.71
C SER A 425 0.22 -1.61 5.70
N LEU A 426 -0.18 -1.02 4.58
CA LEU A 426 -1.53 -0.47 4.42
C LEU A 426 -2.55 -1.61 4.62
N THR A 427 -3.52 -1.40 5.49
CA THR A 427 -4.53 -2.42 5.84
C THR A 427 -5.84 -1.76 6.19
N VAL A 428 -6.91 -2.18 5.53
CA VAL A 428 -8.27 -1.67 5.78
C VAL A 428 -8.89 -2.42 6.95
N VAL A 429 -9.47 -1.67 7.90
CA VAL A 429 -10.27 -2.22 9.01
C VAL A 429 -11.53 -1.37 9.14
N GLY A 430 -12.67 -1.93 8.74
CA GLY A 430 -13.92 -1.18 8.62
C GLY A 430 -13.76 0.01 7.66
N ASP A 431 -14.07 1.21 8.15
CA ASP A 431 -14.03 2.46 7.38
C ASP A 431 -12.70 3.24 7.56
N GLU A 432 -11.65 2.56 8.00
CA GLU A 432 -10.33 3.16 8.26
C GLU A 432 -9.22 2.40 7.53
N LEU A 433 -8.25 3.14 7.00
CA LEU A 433 -7.01 2.60 6.44
C LEU A 433 -5.87 2.80 7.43
N PHE A 434 -5.37 1.72 8.00
CA PHE A 434 -4.23 1.71 8.92
C PHE A 434 -2.91 1.53 8.18
N PHE A 435 -1.85 2.13 8.69
CA PHE A 435 -0.50 1.98 8.15
C PHE A 435 0.56 2.40 9.17
N ALA A 436 1.78 1.90 9.00
CA ALA A 436 2.94 2.38 9.74
C ALA A 436 3.58 3.56 9.01
N ALA A 437 3.87 4.67 9.69
CA ALA A 437 4.52 5.85 9.08
C ALA A 437 5.37 6.63 10.09
N ASP A 438 6.35 7.40 9.62
CA ASP A 438 7.23 8.27 10.41
C ASP A 438 6.91 9.76 10.16
N ASN A 439 6.30 10.43 11.13
CA ASN A 439 5.98 11.87 11.04
C ASN A 439 7.19 12.78 11.38
N GLY A 440 8.36 12.21 11.67
CA GLY A 440 9.55 12.96 12.09
C GLY A 440 9.59 13.39 13.56
N GLU A 441 8.52 13.17 14.32
CA GLU A 441 8.39 13.54 15.74
C GLU A 441 8.36 12.33 16.69
N THR A 442 7.64 11.26 16.31
CA THR A 442 7.46 10.05 17.13
C THR A 442 8.24 8.84 16.59
N GLY A 443 8.88 8.98 15.42
CA GLY A 443 9.44 7.85 14.68
C GLY A 443 8.33 7.06 13.99
N THR A 444 8.66 5.86 13.48
CA THR A 444 7.67 5.02 12.79
C THR A 444 6.67 4.43 13.78
N GLU A 445 5.42 4.88 13.69
CA GLU A 445 4.31 4.49 14.57
C GLU A 445 3.07 4.10 13.76
N LEU A 446 2.00 3.68 14.43
CA LEU A 446 0.73 3.34 13.79
C LEU A 446 -0.09 4.60 13.51
N PHE A 447 -0.41 4.82 12.24
CA PHE A 447 -1.28 5.87 11.74
C PHE A 447 -2.55 5.26 11.15
N LYS A 448 -3.56 6.11 10.99
CA LYS A 448 -4.76 5.78 10.25
C LYS A 448 -5.19 6.95 9.36
N LEU A 449 -5.87 6.60 8.27
CA LEU A 449 -6.65 7.50 7.45
C LEU A 449 -8.11 7.14 7.66
N THR A 450 -8.88 8.05 8.24
CA THR A 450 -10.33 7.91 8.34
C THR A 450 -10.93 8.77 7.24
N ILE A 451 -11.60 8.15 6.28
CA ILE A 451 -12.44 8.89 5.35
C ILE A 451 -13.77 9.03 6.06
N SER A 452 -14.00 10.16 6.74
CA SER A 452 -15.36 10.52 7.14
C SER A 452 -16.19 10.50 5.87
N ASP A 453 -17.14 9.57 5.78
CA ASP A 453 -18.00 9.31 4.63
C ASP A 453 -18.02 10.48 3.65
N LEU A 454 -17.42 10.29 2.46
CA LEU A 454 -17.60 11.13 1.27
C LEU A 454 -19.07 11.11 0.76
N THR A 455 -20.01 10.77 1.65
CA THR A 455 -21.44 10.67 1.44
C THR A 455 -22.21 11.31 2.59
N GLU A 456 -22.00 12.58 2.90
CA GLU A 456 -23.10 13.46 3.37
C GLU A 456 -22.87 14.92 2.95
N SER A 457 -23.38 15.28 1.77
CA SER A 457 -24.39 16.34 1.55
C SER A 457 -24.28 17.71 2.25
N SER A 458 -23.15 18.05 2.86
CA SER A 458 -22.92 19.34 3.50
C SER A 458 -21.80 20.03 2.75
N PRO A 459 -22.13 21.06 1.95
CA PRO A 459 -21.11 21.84 1.27
C PRO A 459 -20.08 22.37 2.27
N ILE A 460 -18.78 22.34 1.93
CA ILE A 460 -17.76 23.01 2.74
C ILE A 460 -17.99 24.52 2.59
N GLU A 461 -18.26 25.20 3.71
CA GLU A 461 -18.60 26.63 3.68
C GLU A 461 -17.33 27.49 3.59
N ILE A 462 -17.14 28.15 2.45
CA ILE A 462 -16.01 29.03 2.17
C ILE A 462 -16.52 30.48 2.16
N ASN A 463 -16.26 31.17 3.26
CA ASN A 463 -16.72 32.54 3.49
C ASN A 463 -15.60 33.57 3.28
N GLY A 464 -15.87 34.56 2.43
CA GLY A 464 -15.07 35.76 2.27
C GLY A 464 -15.29 36.78 3.39
N SER A 465 -14.58 37.90 3.28
CA SER A 465 -14.55 38.99 4.25
C SER A 465 -15.38 40.20 3.77
N ASP A 466 -15.19 41.36 4.41
CA ASP A 466 -15.76 42.63 3.92
C ASP A 466 -14.85 43.33 2.88
N ARG A 467 -14.00 42.57 2.18
CA ARG A 467 -13.05 43.06 1.17
C ARG A 467 -13.14 42.20 -0.08
N ALA A 468 -12.55 42.69 -1.18
CA ALA A 468 -12.36 41.87 -2.37
C ALA A 468 -11.38 40.71 -2.05
N ASP A 469 -11.89 39.50 -2.14
CA ASP A 469 -11.21 38.24 -1.84
C ASP A 469 -10.98 37.39 -3.10
N ASN A 470 -10.02 36.47 -3.02
CA ASN A 470 -9.85 35.41 -4.02
C ASN A 470 -10.09 34.08 -3.29
N LEU A 471 -11.23 33.46 -3.51
CA LEU A 471 -11.64 32.21 -2.88
C LEU A 471 -11.47 31.07 -3.88
N LEU A 472 -10.80 30.01 -3.44
CA LEU A 472 -10.47 28.83 -4.26
C LEU A 472 -10.98 27.59 -3.53
N GLY A 473 -11.74 26.77 -4.25
CA GLY A 473 -12.30 25.51 -3.77
C GLY A 473 -11.40 24.33 -4.03
N GLY A 474 -11.87 23.18 -3.57
CA GLY A 474 -11.15 21.92 -3.61
C GLY A 474 -11.68 20.97 -4.68
N ASP A 475 -11.62 19.67 -4.39
CA ASP A 475 -12.20 18.63 -5.23
C ASP A 475 -13.63 18.23 -4.78
N TYR A 476 -14.24 19.02 -3.89
CA TYR A 476 -15.47 18.70 -3.17
C TYR A 476 -16.55 19.76 -3.40
N ASN A 477 -17.82 19.41 -3.14
CA ASN A 477 -18.92 20.37 -3.18
C ASN A 477 -18.71 21.46 -2.13
N ASP A 478 -18.52 22.69 -2.59
CA ASP A 478 -18.27 23.85 -1.75
C ASP A 478 -19.47 24.81 -1.75
N LEU A 479 -19.68 25.54 -0.66
CA LEU A 479 -20.63 26.66 -0.57
C LEU A 479 -19.83 27.95 -0.42
N PHE A 480 -19.75 28.72 -1.50
CA PHE A 480 -19.03 29.99 -1.55
C PHE A 480 -19.93 31.17 -1.24
N ASP A 481 -19.65 31.88 -0.15
CA ASP A 481 -20.21 33.21 0.09
C ASP A 481 -19.05 34.22 0.08
N GLY A 482 -18.97 35.02 -1.00
CA GLY A 482 -17.91 36.03 -1.16
C GLY A 482 -17.90 37.08 -0.05
N GLY A 483 -19.00 37.25 0.68
CA GLY A 483 -19.12 38.31 1.67
C GLY A 483 -19.36 39.66 1.01
N ILE A 484 -18.84 40.74 1.60
CA ILE A 484 -18.95 42.09 1.01
C ILE A 484 -17.66 42.37 0.24
N GLY A 485 -17.74 42.58 -1.06
CA GLY A 485 -16.55 42.64 -1.89
C GLY A 485 -16.88 42.54 -3.36
N ASN A 486 -15.88 42.71 -4.21
CA ASN A 486 -15.97 42.20 -5.58
C ASN A 486 -15.01 41.04 -5.63
N ASP A 487 -15.54 39.83 -5.49
CA ASP A 487 -14.74 38.66 -5.17
C ASP A 487 -14.44 37.84 -6.42
N HIS A 488 -13.34 37.09 -6.38
CA HIS A 488 -12.99 36.11 -7.41
C HIS A 488 -13.15 34.72 -6.82
N LEU A 489 -14.09 33.94 -7.38
CA LEU A 489 -14.48 32.62 -6.90
C LEU A 489 -14.08 31.57 -7.93
N ASN A 490 -13.49 30.48 -7.46
CA ASN A 490 -13.16 29.30 -8.25
C ASN A 490 -13.62 28.09 -7.44
N GLY A 491 -14.56 27.31 -7.98
CA GLY A 491 -15.16 26.15 -7.31
C GLY A 491 -14.22 24.96 -7.21
N GLY A 492 -13.34 24.78 -8.21
CA GLY A 492 -12.53 23.58 -8.31
C GLY A 492 -13.31 22.44 -8.94
N ASN A 493 -13.16 21.22 -8.42
CA ASN A 493 -14.02 20.09 -8.82
C ASN A 493 -15.12 19.91 -7.76
N GLY A 494 -16.31 19.47 -8.16
CA GLY A 494 -17.45 19.31 -7.24
C GLY A 494 -18.75 19.76 -7.90
N GLU A 495 -19.88 19.58 -7.20
CA GLU A 495 -21.12 20.33 -7.47
C GLU A 495 -21.20 21.50 -6.49
N ASP A 496 -20.71 22.67 -6.90
CA ASP A 496 -20.53 23.81 -6.03
C ASP A 496 -21.76 24.72 -5.97
N ILE A 497 -21.89 25.46 -4.87
CA ILE A 497 -22.94 26.46 -4.69
C ILE A 497 -22.30 27.82 -4.48
N PHE A 498 -22.48 28.72 -5.46
CA PHE A 498 -22.04 30.11 -5.35
C PHE A 498 -23.20 30.98 -4.86
N VAL A 499 -23.03 31.59 -3.68
CA VAL A 499 -24.07 32.40 -3.04
C VAL A 499 -24.17 33.77 -3.72
N LEU A 500 -25.37 34.08 -4.21
CA LEU A 500 -25.73 35.40 -4.72
C LEU A 500 -26.47 36.19 -3.64
N ARG A 501 -25.89 37.31 -3.24
CA ARG A 501 -26.47 38.21 -2.24
C ARG A 501 -26.59 39.64 -2.80
N PRO A 502 -27.76 40.29 -2.70
CA PRO A 502 -27.90 41.68 -3.10
C PRO A 502 -27.11 42.63 -2.19
N SER A 503 -26.62 43.74 -2.74
CA SER A 503 -25.96 44.83 -2.01
C SER A 503 -24.64 44.48 -1.31
N THR A 504 -23.99 43.37 -1.68
CA THR A 504 -22.67 43.00 -1.16
C THR A 504 -21.52 43.22 -2.13
N GLY A 505 -21.83 43.37 -3.43
CA GLY A 505 -20.87 43.73 -4.48
C GLY A 505 -21.09 42.87 -5.72
N SER A 506 -20.07 42.73 -6.55
CA SER A 506 -20.16 42.02 -7.83
C SER A 506 -19.01 41.03 -7.98
N ASP A 507 -19.35 39.76 -7.97
CA ASP A 507 -18.37 38.68 -7.95
C ASP A 507 -18.04 38.17 -9.36
N THR A 508 -16.89 37.52 -9.49
CA THR A 508 -16.43 36.87 -10.72
C THR A 508 -16.21 35.39 -10.43
N ILE A 509 -16.93 34.52 -11.14
CA ILE A 509 -16.82 33.07 -11.01
C ILE A 509 -16.11 32.53 -12.24
N SER A 510 -15.01 31.81 -12.01
CA SER A 510 -14.03 31.50 -13.05
C SER A 510 -14.21 30.15 -13.75
N ASP A 511 -14.94 29.22 -13.14
CA ASP A 511 -14.99 27.81 -13.55
C ASP A 511 -16.38 27.14 -13.44
N PHE A 512 -17.46 27.93 -13.32
CA PHE A 512 -18.83 27.42 -13.17
C PHE A 512 -19.19 26.31 -14.18
N ASP A 513 -19.51 25.12 -13.70
CA ASP A 513 -19.99 23.98 -14.49
C ASP A 513 -21.53 23.96 -14.57
N LEU A 514 -22.07 24.17 -15.77
CA LEU A 514 -23.51 24.08 -16.05
C LEU A 514 -24.11 22.68 -15.77
N GLY A 515 -23.28 21.64 -15.69
CA GLY A 515 -23.70 20.26 -15.45
C GLY A 515 -23.81 19.89 -13.97
N GLY A 516 -23.11 20.60 -13.09
CA GLY A 516 -22.95 20.24 -11.67
C GLY A 516 -23.27 21.38 -10.71
N ASP A 517 -22.80 22.60 -10.99
CA ASP A 517 -22.87 23.73 -10.05
C ASP A 517 -24.24 24.40 -9.99
N ARG A 518 -24.47 25.12 -8.90
CA ARG A 518 -25.67 25.92 -8.65
C ARG A 518 -25.36 27.28 -8.06
N PHE A 519 -26.35 28.16 -8.12
CA PHE A 519 -26.36 29.43 -7.41
C PHE A 519 -27.27 29.35 -6.19
N GLY A 520 -26.74 29.73 -5.03
CA GLY A 520 -27.51 29.87 -3.79
C GLY A 520 -28.12 31.27 -3.68
N LEU A 521 -29.43 31.38 -3.62
CA LEU A 521 -30.14 32.65 -3.51
C LEU A 521 -30.36 33.01 -2.04
N ALA A 522 -29.54 33.93 -1.52
CA ALA A 522 -29.58 34.37 -0.13
C ALA A 522 -30.44 35.63 0.09
N ASP A 523 -30.72 35.95 1.36
CA ASP A 523 -31.36 37.19 1.80
C ASP A 523 -32.71 37.52 1.13
N GLY A 524 -33.47 36.46 0.81
CA GLY A 524 -34.80 36.57 0.24
C GLY A 524 -34.83 36.83 -1.27
N LEU A 525 -33.67 36.78 -1.94
CA LEU A 525 -33.57 36.78 -3.39
C LEU A 525 -34.30 35.56 -3.97
N GLN A 526 -35.09 35.74 -5.03
CA GLN A 526 -35.78 34.66 -5.74
C GLN A 526 -35.33 34.62 -7.21
N PHE A 527 -35.48 33.46 -7.86
CA PHE A 527 -35.08 33.30 -9.26
C PHE A 527 -35.81 34.30 -10.18
N GLU A 528 -37.06 34.65 -9.86
CA GLU A 528 -37.86 35.62 -10.61
C GLU A 528 -37.36 37.06 -10.49
N ASP A 529 -36.50 37.36 -9.51
CA ASP A 529 -35.87 38.67 -9.34
C ASP A 529 -34.66 38.85 -10.26
N LEU A 530 -34.18 37.77 -10.88
CA LEU A 530 -32.98 37.74 -11.70
C LEU A 530 -33.24 38.08 -13.16
N SER A 531 -32.25 38.71 -13.78
CA SER A 531 -32.14 38.88 -15.22
C SER A 531 -30.73 38.54 -15.69
N PHE A 532 -30.63 38.04 -16.93
CA PHE A 532 -29.38 37.51 -17.49
C PHE A 532 -28.99 38.33 -18.72
N ALA A 533 -27.71 38.71 -18.81
CA ALA A 533 -27.19 39.48 -19.94
C ALA A 533 -25.75 39.07 -20.27
N ASN A 534 -25.56 38.42 -21.43
CA ASN A 534 -24.26 37.84 -21.83
C ASN A 534 -23.70 36.90 -20.76
N ASN A 535 -22.77 37.35 -19.94
CA ASN A 535 -22.11 36.55 -18.92
C ASN A 535 -22.38 37.07 -17.50
N THR A 536 -23.39 37.94 -17.31
CA THR A 536 -23.71 38.49 -16.00
C THR A 536 -25.10 38.07 -15.52
N ILE A 537 -25.21 37.91 -14.19
CA ILE A 537 -26.45 37.70 -13.45
C ILE A 537 -26.77 39.00 -12.70
N LEU A 538 -27.99 39.52 -12.87
CA LEU A 538 -28.39 40.81 -12.31
C LEU A 538 -29.67 40.68 -11.47
N ALA A 539 -29.73 41.44 -10.38
CA ALA A 539 -30.98 41.75 -9.68
C ALA A 539 -31.36 43.22 -9.93
N GLY A 540 -32.39 43.44 -10.76
CA GLY A 540 -32.76 44.79 -11.20
C GLY A 540 -31.68 45.47 -12.05
N ALA A 541 -30.91 46.39 -11.45
CA ALA A 541 -29.81 47.10 -12.12
C ALA A 541 -28.42 46.78 -11.52
N GLU A 542 -28.39 45.97 -10.47
CA GLU A 542 -27.17 45.51 -9.80
C GLU A 542 -26.65 44.25 -10.49
N VAL A 543 -25.34 44.17 -10.69
CA VAL A 543 -24.67 42.95 -11.14
C VAL A 543 -24.28 42.18 -9.89
N LEU A 544 -24.78 40.95 -9.75
CA LEU A 544 -24.47 40.07 -8.62
C LEU A 544 -23.23 39.23 -8.93
N ALA A 545 -23.17 38.64 -10.13
CA ALA A 545 -22.04 37.82 -10.55
C ALA A 545 -21.76 37.96 -12.06
N THR A 546 -20.50 37.77 -12.41
CA THR A 546 -19.98 37.64 -13.78
C THR A 546 -19.34 36.27 -13.94
N LEU A 547 -19.77 35.49 -14.93
CA LEU A 547 -19.22 34.17 -15.20
C LEU A 547 -18.16 34.26 -16.31
N GLU A 548 -17.01 33.62 -16.10
CA GLU A 548 -16.02 33.45 -17.16
C GLU A 548 -16.40 32.25 -18.04
N GLY A 549 -16.31 32.40 -19.36
CA GLY A 549 -16.58 31.30 -20.30
C GLY A 549 -18.05 30.89 -20.47
N ILE A 550 -18.97 31.29 -19.58
CA ILE A 550 -20.40 30.90 -19.62
C ILE A 550 -21.31 32.05 -20.09
N ASN A 551 -22.27 31.73 -20.95
CA ASN A 551 -23.37 32.65 -21.31
C ASN A 551 -24.56 32.42 -20.36
N THR A 552 -24.87 33.39 -19.52
CA THR A 552 -25.92 33.32 -18.49
C THR A 552 -27.33 33.19 -19.07
N GLU A 553 -27.54 33.47 -20.36
CA GLU A 553 -28.82 33.20 -21.04
C GLU A 553 -29.13 31.69 -21.19
N GLN A 554 -28.16 30.81 -20.90
CA GLN A 554 -28.32 29.36 -20.89
C GLN A 554 -28.84 28.84 -19.54
N LEU A 555 -28.74 29.65 -18.49
CA LEU A 555 -29.15 29.26 -17.14
C LEU A 555 -30.68 29.16 -17.06
N THR A 556 -31.15 28.16 -16.33
CA THR A 556 -32.56 27.93 -16.05
C THR A 556 -32.81 27.84 -14.55
N SER A 557 -34.07 27.76 -14.13
CA SER A 557 -34.41 27.68 -12.71
C SER A 557 -33.85 26.42 -12.02
N SER A 558 -33.37 25.40 -12.75
CA SER A 558 -32.68 24.27 -12.14
C SER A 558 -31.34 24.66 -11.54
N ASP A 559 -30.70 25.70 -12.06
CA ASP A 559 -29.31 26.04 -11.72
C ASP A 559 -29.27 26.95 -10.47
N PHE A 560 -30.41 27.13 -9.81
CA PHE A 560 -30.59 27.99 -8.65
C PHE A 560 -31.34 27.24 -7.56
N GLN A 561 -30.97 27.53 -6.31
CA GLN A 561 -31.67 27.07 -5.12
C GLN A 561 -31.76 28.18 -4.08
N THR A 562 -32.82 28.19 -3.29
CA THR A 562 -32.91 29.09 -2.13
C THR A 562 -32.16 28.49 -0.95
N ILE A 563 -31.35 29.29 -0.27
CA ILE A 563 -30.55 28.88 0.88
C ILE A 563 -30.94 29.64 2.15
#